data_AF-A0A9D8YSN1-F1
#
_entry.id   AF-A0A9D8YSN1-F1
#
_cell.length_a   1.000
_cell.length_b   1.000
_cell.length_c   1.000
_cell.angle_alpha   90.00
_cell.angle_beta   90.00
_cell.angle_gamma   90.00
#
_symmetry.space_group_name_H-M   'P 1'
#
loop_
_entity.id
_entity.type
_entity.pdbx_description
1 polymer ?
#
loop_
_entity_poly.entity_id
_entity_poly.type
_entity_poly.pdbx_seq_one_letter_code
_entity_poly.pdbx_strand_id
1 'polypeptide(L)'
;MTAETLMRRTGAAAVLLSLVGAVAWWFTGDGLVARWLGPALERAPGLLALHASLDPAVRDLAYFQAVAMPAGLRFLAGLAAVGAVLAWSPYPARLQALWRESDPPRVLAATRIVVFLAVAAYTDPAEIARFAALPPGLEMAPPGLSWLPLPGPVLAQILAWLTIGAALAAAVGIRPRLAAWLCVAAGVVSLGVPQFFGKINHYHHLLWFASVLAAGPSWQVWSVQRAEGRGRVLPWIWLLIGLIYFFPGFWKWVVAGPSWLDGSALATMLHAQWYRIDAVVGVRFDSGWLAAASGTAVLVFELGFVIALAWRRARGLFVLGALAFHGLTFLVAGISFWSLAVCLVAFAPAHWMGDGGRAATAVAAGGLSDRVGHFLVGAALVTGFAGIDTWPIAVYPTFAGLPDTVYPTVLLETDRGERIDPYRSPGLAESFGQSRIMGLVNQVLQDAERGAAGGGGGGGPPPPHGWPARTA
;
A
#
# COMPACT_ATOMS: atom_id res chain seq x y z
N MET A 1 -31.59 -31.01 -23.10
CA MET A 1 -30.56 -30.26 -22.35
C MET A 1 -31.01 -28.80 -22.31
N THR A 2 -31.17 -28.19 -21.14
CA THR A 2 -31.65 -26.80 -21.03
C THR A 2 -30.56 -25.80 -21.43
N ALA A 3 -30.95 -24.60 -21.89
CA ALA A 3 -30.01 -23.52 -22.22
C ALA A 3 -29.07 -23.19 -21.04
N GLU A 4 -29.56 -23.29 -19.81
CA GLU A 4 -28.75 -23.12 -18.59
C GLU A 4 -27.68 -24.21 -18.45
N THR A 5 -28.00 -25.47 -18.76
CA THR A 5 -27.03 -26.58 -18.70
C THR A 5 -25.95 -26.42 -19.76
N LEU A 6 -26.33 -25.96 -20.97
CA LEU A 6 -25.38 -25.68 -22.05
C LEU A 6 -24.46 -24.51 -21.68
N MET A 7 -25.00 -23.40 -21.16
CA MET A 7 -24.21 -22.25 -20.68
C MET A 7 -23.24 -22.62 -19.55
N ARG A 8 -23.65 -23.47 -18.60
CA ARG A 8 -22.75 -23.94 -17.52
C ARG A 8 -21.60 -24.79 -18.07
N ARG A 9 -21.86 -25.65 -19.06
CA ARG A 9 -20.83 -26.50 -19.68
C ARG A 9 -19.85 -25.72 -20.55
N THR A 10 -20.34 -24.80 -21.38
CA THR A 10 -19.48 -23.93 -22.20
C THR A 10 -18.67 -22.96 -21.33
N GLY A 11 -19.26 -22.49 -20.22
CA GLY A 11 -18.57 -21.66 -19.23
C GLY A 11 -17.44 -22.37 -18.51
N ALA A 12 -17.66 -23.61 -18.05
CA ALA A 12 -16.61 -24.40 -17.41
C ALA A 12 -15.43 -24.65 -18.36
N ALA A 13 -15.70 -24.92 -19.64
CA ALA A 13 -14.66 -25.07 -20.66
C ALA A 13 -13.90 -23.76 -20.90
N ALA A 14 -14.58 -22.61 -20.97
CA ALA A 14 -13.96 -21.30 -21.13
C ALA A 14 -13.06 -20.93 -19.93
N VAL A 15 -13.51 -21.22 -18.71
CA VAL A 15 -12.72 -21.03 -17.48
C VAL A 15 -11.50 -21.93 -17.48
N LEU A 16 -11.66 -23.22 -17.78
CA LEU A 16 -10.55 -24.16 -17.86
C LEU A 16 -9.51 -23.74 -18.92
N LEU A 17 -9.97 -23.34 -20.11
CA LEU A 17 -9.09 -22.82 -21.17
C LEU A 17 -8.38 -21.53 -20.75
N SER A 18 -9.04 -20.65 -20.00
CA SER A 18 -8.41 -19.43 -19.47
C SER A 18 -7.36 -19.75 -18.41
N LEU A 19 -7.62 -20.72 -17.54
CA LEU A 19 -6.66 -21.19 -16.53
C LEU A 19 -5.46 -21.88 -17.18
N VAL A 20 -5.71 -22.80 -18.12
CA VAL A 20 -4.64 -23.47 -18.89
C VAL A 20 -3.83 -22.45 -19.69
N GLY A 21 -4.50 -21.48 -20.33
CA GLY A 21 -3.85 -20.39 -21.04
C GLY A 21 -2.97 -19.53 -20.13
N ALA A 22 -3.46 -19.19 -18.93
CA ALA A 22 -2.67 -18.42 -17.96
C ALA A 22 -1.49 -19.22 -17.40
N VAL A 23 -1.65 -20.52 -17.13
CA VAL A 23 -0.56 -21.40 -16.69
C VAL A 23 0.48 -21.57 -17.81
N ALA A 24 0.05 -21.86 -19.05
CA ALA A 24 0.95 -21.97 -20.19
C ALA A 24 1.71 -20.65 -20.42
N TRP A 25 0.99 -19.52 -20.40
CA TRP A 25 1.57 -18.18 -20.49
C TRP A 25 2.56 -17.90 -19.35
N TRP A 26 2.31 -18.38 -18.14
CA TRP A 26 3.23 -18.20 -17.02
C TRP A 26 4.61 -18.84 -17.28
N PHE A 27 4.64 -19.99 -17.95
CA PHE A 27 5.89 -20.69 -18.27
C PHE A 27 6.54 -20.23 -19.59
N THR A 28 5.76 -19.79 -20.57
CA THR A 28 6.27 -19.49 -21.92
C THR A 28 6.16 -18.01 -22.34
N GLY A 29 5.45 -17.20 -21.57
CA GLY A 29 5.10 -15.82 -21.90
C GLY A 29 6.31 -14.91 -22.02
N ASP A 30 7.30 -15.08 -21.15
CA ASP A 30 8.49 -14.22 -21.12
C ASP A 30 9.26 -14.23 -22.46
N GLY A 31 9.39 -15.41 -23.07
CA GLY A 31 10.04 -15.56 -24.38
C GLY A 31 9.25 -14.97 -25.55
N LEU A 32 7.91 -15.04 -25.49
CA LEU A 32 7.03 -14.40 -26.48
C LEU A 32 7.05 -12.88 -26.35
N VAL A 33 7.00 -12.39 -25.12
CA VAL A 33 6.97 -10.97 -24.80
C VAL A 33 8.26 -10.26 -25.21
N ALA A 34 9.42 -10.81 -24.86
CA ALA A 34 10.71 -10.27 -25.28
C ALA A 34 10.81 -10.19 -26.81
N ARG A 35 10.30 -11.21 -27.52
CA ARG A 35 10.34 -11.29 -28.98
C ARG A 35 9.39 -10.32 -29.70
N TRP A 36 8.20 -10.06 -29.13
CA TRP A 36 7.15 -9.26 -29.80
C TRP A 36 7.06 -7.81 -29.32
N LEU A 37 7.24 -7.55 -28.02
CA LEU A 37 7.06 -6.22 -27.42
C LEU A 37 8.38 -5.44 -27.26
N GLY A 38 9.53 -6.11 -27.24
CA GLY A 38 10.84 -5.46 -27.17
C GLY A 38 11.00 -4.31 -28.17
N PRO A 39 10.77 -4.54 -29.49
CA PRO A 39 10.89 -3.49 -30.51
C PRO A 39 9.84 -2.38 -30.44
N ALA A 40 8.71 -2.58 -29.75
CA ALA A 40 7.68 -1.56 -29.57
C ALA A 40 7.98 -0.67 -28.36
N LEU A 41 8.55 -1.23 -27.30
CA LEU A 41 8.98 -0.51 -26.10
C LEU A 41 10.18 0.39 -26.35
N GLU A 42 11.13 -0.05 -27.18
CA GLU A 42 12.21 0.82 -27.69
C GLU A 42 11.68 2.07 -28.40
N ARG A 43 10.45 2.00 -28.94
CA ARG A 43 9.74 3.10 -29.60
C ARG A 43 8.77 3.85 -28.70
N ALA A 44 8.69 3.52 -27.41
CA ALA A 44 7.82 4.17 -26.42
C ALA A 44 8.63 4.99 -25.39
N PRO A 45 9.35 6.04 -25.82
CA PRO A 45 10.33 6.73 -24.99
C PRO A 45 9.74 7.38 -23.74
N GLY A 46 8.45 7.75 -23.74
CA GLY A 46 7.82 8.39 -22.59
C GLY A 46 7.67 7.49 -21.36
N LEU A 47 7.31 6.21 -21.55
CA LEU A 47 7.12 5.27 -20.44
C LEU A 47 8.47 4.83 -19.86
N LEU A 48 9.43 4.55 -20.74
CA LEU A 48 10.81 4.27 -20.35
C LEU A 48 11.47 5.47 -19.68
N ALA A 49 11.27 6.68 -20.20
CA ALA A 49 11.76 7.91 -19.56
C ALA A 49 11.13 8.12 -18.18
N LEU A 50 9.83 7.83 -18.01
CA LEU A 50 9.19 7.88 -16.70
C LEU A 50 9.80 6.85 -15.74
N HIS A 51 9.96 5.60 -16.17
CA HIS A 51 10.54 4.56 -15.32
C HIS A 51 12.01 4.84 -14.97
N ALA A 52 12.80 5.23 -15.97
CA ALA A 52 14.18 5.65 -15.80
C ALA A 52 14.28 6.91 -14.93
N SER A 53 13.31 7.83 -14.96
CA SER A 53 13.32 9.01 -14.09
C SER A 53 13.14 8.67 -12.60
N LEU A 54 12.61 7.49 -12.28
CA LEU A 54 12.43 7.04 -10.90
C LEU A 54 13.76 6.50 -10.33
N ASP A 55 14.52 5.78 -11.13
CA ASP A 55 15.88 5.32 -10.80
C ASP A 55 16.62 4.96 -12.09
N PRO A 56 17.41 5.87 -12.69
CA PRO A 56 17.99 5.65 -14.00
C PRO A 56 19.02 4.53 -14.03
N ALA A 57 19.63 4.23 -12.88
CA ALA A 57 20.67 3.22 -12.75
C ALA A 57 20.09 1.81 -12.70
N VAL A 58 18.86 1.66 -12.22
CA VAL A 58 18.22 0.35 -11.99
C VAL A 58 17.05 0.11 -12.93
N ARG A 59 16.28 1.14 -13.29
CA ARG A 59 15.04 1.03 -14.07
C ARG A 59 15.28 1.35 -15.54
N ASP A 60 16.27 0.68 -16.11
CA ASP A 60 16.60 0.75 -17.52
C ASP A 60 15.69 -0.17 -18.37
N LEU A 61 15.99 -0.24 -19.68
CA LEU A 61 15.27 -1.13 -20.58
C LEU A 61 15.40 -2.60 -20.17
N ALA A 62 16.57 -3.02 -19.66
CA ALA A 62 16.80 -4.40 -19.25
C ALA A 62 15.94 -4.77 -18.04
N TYR A 63 15.84 -3.90 -17.02
CA TYR A 63 14.92 -4.05 -15.90
C TYR A 63 13.47 -4.09 -16.37
N PHE A 64 13.08 -3.18 -17.27
CA PHE A 64 11.72 -3.14 -17.78
C PHE A 64 11.39 -4.44 -18.53
N GLN A 65 12.33 -4.99 -19.29
CA GLN A 65 12.19 -6.24 -20.01
C GLN A 65 12.22 -7.48 -19.11
N ALA A 66 13.03 -7.48 -18.05
CA ALA A 66 13.22 -8.63 -17.16
C ALA A 66 12.18 -8.72 -16.03
N VAL A 67 11.66 -7.58 -15.58
CA VAL A 67 10.79 -7.50 -14.40
C VAL A 67 9.43 -6.93 -14.77
N ALA A 68 9.38 -5.71 -15.32
CA ALA A 68 8.11 -5.00 -15.52
C ALA A 68 7.22 -5.65 -16.59
N MET A 69 7.80 -6.11 -17.71
CA MET A 69 7.05 -6.78 -18.78
C MET A 69 6.52 -8.16 -18.34
N PRO A 70 7.36 -9.08 -17.83
CA PRO A 70 6.91 -10.36 -17.30
C PRO A 70 5.87 -10.18 -16.19
N ALA A 71 6.10 -9.26 -15.25
CA ALA A 71 5.14 -8.93 -14.19
C ALA A 71 3.82 -8.42 -14.76
N GLY A 72 3.86 -7.42 -15.65
CA GLY A 72 2.68 -6.82 -16.26
C GLY A 72 1.86 -7.80 -17.10
N LEU A 73 2.52 -8.70 -17.84
CA LEU A 73 1.83 -9.67 -18.68
C LEU A 73 1.35 -10.90 -17.92
N ARG A 74 2.12 -11.39 -16.95
CA ARG A 74 1.64 -12.40 -15.98
C ARG A 74 0.46 -11.86 -15.20
N PHE A 75 0.48 -10.57 -14.87
CA PHE A 75 -0.64 -9.87 -14.26
C PHE A 75 -1.86 -9.79 -15.18
N LEU A 76 -1.71 -9.37 -16.43
CA LEU A 76 -2.82 -9.33 -17.39
C LEU A 76 -3.41 -10.72 -17.65
N ALA A 77 -2.56 -11.75 -17.76
CA ALA A 77 -2.99 -13.14 -17.87
C ALA A 77 -3.71 -13.62 -16.60
N GLY A 78 -3.19 -13.26 -15.42
CA GLY A 78 -3.83 -13.52 -14.14
C GLY A 78 -5.19 -12.82 -14.02
N LEU A 79 -5.29 -11.55 -14.42
CA LEU A 79 -6.55 -10.80 -14.49
C LEU A 79 -7.51 -11.42 -15.48
N ALA A 80 -7.05 -11.88 -16.64
CA ALA A 80 -7.90 -12.53 -17.63
C ALA A 80 -8.44 -13.86 -17.09
N ALA A 81 -7.60 -14.67 -16.46
CA ALA A 81 -8.01 -15.93 -15.83
C ALA A 81 -8.95 -15.71 -14.65
N VAL A 82 -8.62 -14.80 -13.74
CA VAL A 82 -9.47 -14.41 -12.61
C VAL A 82 -10.76 -13.81 -13.15
N GLY A 83 -10.70 -12.87 -14.09
CA GLY A 83 -11.86 -12.25 -14.73
C GLY A 83 -12.77 -13.27 -15.41
N ALA A 84 -12.21 -14.27 -16.08
CA ALA A 84 -12.96 -15.40 -16.62
C ALA A 84 -13.58 -16.24 -15.48
N VAL A 85 -12.84 -16.63 -14.44
CA VAL A 85 -13.44 -17.36 -13.30
C VAL A 85 -14.57 -16.54 -12.68
N LEU A 86 -14.36 -15.24 -12.46
CA LEU A 86 -15.31 -14.35 -11.79
C LEU A 86 -16.55 -14.11 -12.66
N ALA A 87 -16.41 -13.83 -13.96
CA ALA A 87 -17.54 -13.57 -14.87
C ALA A 87 -18.53 -14.73 -14.95
N TRP A 88 -18.06 -15.96 -14.74
CA TRP A 88 -18.88 -17.18 -14.78
C TRP A 88 -19.29 -17.68 -13.39
N SER A 89 -18.75 -17.08 -12.33
CA SER A 89 -19.12 -17.37 -10.95
C SER A 89 -20.30 -16.50 -10.49
N PRO A 90 -20.94 -16.78 -9.34
CA PRO A 90 -21.89 -15.84 -8.73
C PRO A 90 -21.25 -14.54 -8.21
N TYR A 91 -19.94 -14.36 -8.35
CA TYR A 91 -19.20 -13.22 -7.82
C TYR A 91 -19.70 -11.85 -8.32
N PRO A 92 -20.01 -11.63 -9.61
CA PRO A 92 -20.48 -10.33 -10.09
C PRO A 92 -21.82 -9.96 -9.44
N ALA A 93 -22.73 -10.94 -9.30
CA ALA A 93 -24.00 -10.72 -8.59
C ALA A 93 -23.78 -10.41 -7.11
N ARG A 94 -22.80 -11.04 -6.46
CA ARG A 94 -22.43 -10.77 -5.06
C ARG A 94 -21.75 -9.42 -4.87
N LEU A 95 -20.88 -9.01 -5.80
CA LEU A 95 -20.33 -7.66 -5.83
C LEU A 95 -21.42 -6.62 -6.07
N GLN A 96 -22.36 -6.88 -6.98
CA GLN A 96 -23.52 -6.01 -7.13
C GLN A 96 -24.34 -5.94 -5.84
N ALA A 97 -24.51 -7.06 -5.13
CA ALA A 97 -25.17 -7.08 -3.83
C ALA A 97 -24.38 -6.27 -2.77
N LEU A 98 -23.05 -6.36 -2.75
CA LEU A 98 -22.16 -5.52 -1.93
C LEU A 98 -22.40 -4.03 -2.19
N TRP A 99 -22.45 -3.64 -3.47
CA TRP A 99 -22.68 -2.26 -3.88
C TRP A 99 -24.12 -1.77 -3.67
N ARG A 100 -25.06 -2.68 -3.41
CA ARG A 100 -26.45 -2.40 -3.03
C ARG A 100 -26.66 -2.46 -1.51
N GLU A 101 -25.68 -2.93 -0.75
CA GLU A 101 -25.72 -2.98 0.71
C GLU A 101 -25.82 -1.55 1.24
N SER A 102 -26.83 -1.27 2.06
CA SER A 102 -27.00 0.04 2.68
C SER A 102 -25.98 0.22 3.80
N ASP A 103 -25.29 1.36 3.84
CA ASP A 103 -24.38 1.69 4.92
C ASP A 103 -25.16 1.83 6.25
N PRO A 104 -24.90 0.99 7.27
CA PRO A 104 -25.54 1.15 8.56
C PRO A 104 -25.09 2.48 9.20
N PRO A 105 -26.00 3.41 9.52
CA PRO A 105 -25.61 4.77 9.94
C PRO A 105 -24.70 4.81 11.17
N ARG A 106 -24.86 3.86 12.10
CA ARG A 106 -24.02 3.73 13.31
C ARG A 106 -22.61 3.24 12.99
N VAL A 107 -22.48 2.25 12.10
CA VAL A 107 -21.16 1.77 11.62
C VAL A 107 -20.44 2.88 10.88
N LEU A 108 -21.15 3.62 10.05
CA LEU A 108 -20.59 4.75 9.33
C LEU A 108 -20.14 5.89 10.27
N ALA A 109 -20.91 6.19 11.31
CA ALA A 109 -20.53 7.17 12.34
C ALA A 109 -19.33 6.68 13.18
N ALA A 110 -19.27 5.40 13.55
CA ALA A 110 -18.12 4.81 14.24
C ALA A 110 -16.86 4.87 13.36
N THR A 111 -16.99 4.53 12.08
CA THR A 111 -15.91 4.60 11.09
C THR A 111 -15.38 6.03 10.97
N ARG A 112 -16.29 7.01 10.85
CA ARG A 112 -15.91 8.43 10.89
C ARG A 112 -15.11 8.78 12.14
N ILE A 113 -15.65 8.49 13.31
CA ILE A 113 -15.01 8.82 14.59
C ILE A 113 -13.62 8.21 14.65
N VAL A 114 -13.49 6.90 14.39
CA VAL A 114 -12.21 6.19 14.48
C VAL A 114 -11.21 6.70 13.44
N VAL A 115 -11.60 6.90 12.19
CA VAL A 115 -10.69 7.40 11.15
C VAL A 115 -10.15 8.78 11.51
N PHE A 116 -11.02 9.73 11.89
CA PHE A 116 -10.57 11.07 12.23
C PHE A 116 -9.80 11.13 13.56
N LEU A 117 -10.15 10.32 14.56
CA LEU A 117 -9.32 10.18 15.76
C LEU A 117 -7.95 9.55 15.45
N ALA A 118 -7.89 8.60 14.52
CA ALA A 118 -6.63 8.03 14.07
C ALA A 118 -5.77 9.07 13.33
N VAL A 119 -6.36 9.91 12.47
CA VAL A 119 -5.64 11.04 11.85
C VAL A 119 -5.08 11.98 12.92
N ALA A 120 -5.90 12.38 13.91
CA ALA A 120 -5.46 13.26 14.99
C ALA A 120 -4.32 12.63 15.82
N ALA A 121 -4.46 11.36 16.20
CA ALA A 121 -3.47 10.64 17.00
C ALA A 121 -2.16 10.35 16.24
N TYR A 122 -2.22 10.23 14.91
CA TYR A 122 -1.04 10.01 14.09
C TYR A 122 -0.27 11.32 13.79
N THR A 123 -0.94 12.48 13.90
CA THR A 123 -0.33 13.77 13.58
C THR A 123 0.49 14.28 14.77
N ASP A 124 1.82 14.33 14.62
CA ASP A 124 2.73 14.93 15.60
C ASP A 124 3.26 16.29 15.09
N PRO A 125 2.78 17.43 15.64
CA PRO A 125 3.24 18.75 15.22
C PRO A 125 4.73 19.02 15.47
N ALA A 126 5.31 18.44 16.52
CA ALA A 126 6.73 18.63 16.84
C ALA A 126 7.60 17.84 15.86
N GLU A 127 7.22 16.60 15.56
CA GLU A 127 7.91 15.78 14.57
C GLU A 127 7.84 16.41 13.17
N ILE A 128 6.66 16.86 12.75
CA ILE A 128 6.45 17.51 11.45
C ILE A 128 7.26 18.80 11.32
N ALA A 129 7.25 19.65 12.36
CA ALA A 129 8.04 20.88 12.37
C ALA A 129 9.54 20.59 12.31
N ARG A 130 10.00 19.55 13.01
CA ARG A 130 11.39 19.12 12.99
C ARG A 130 11.83 18.65 11.60
N PHE A 131 11.01 17.85 10.90
CA PHE A 131 11.31 17.45 9.52
C PHE A 131 11.34 18.65 8.56
N ALA A 132 10.39 19.58 8.70
CA ALA A 132 10.38 20.82 7.91
C ALA A 132 11.57 21.76 8.19
N ALA A 133 12.28 21.56 9.31
CA ALA A 133 13.48 22.32 9.66
C ALA A 133 14.78 21.67 9.14
N LEU A 134 14.73 20.47 8.58
CA LEU A 134 15.91 19.81 8.04
C LEU A 134 16.43 20.56 6.80
N PRO A 135 17.75 20.52 6.54
CA PRO A 135 18.33 21.13 5.35
C PRO A 135 17.71 20.57 4.06
N PRO A 136 17.44 21.41 3.04
CA PRO A 136 16.89 20.96 1.77
C PRO A 136 17.75 19.90 1.06
N GLY A 137 19.05 19.86 1.34
CA GLY A 137 19.95 18.83 0.79
C GLY A 137 19.67 17.40 1.29
N LEU A 138 18.83 17.22 2.32
CA LEU A 138 18.38 15.92 2.79
C LEU A 138 17.01 15.51 2.20
N GLU A 139 16.38 16.39 1.41
CA GLU A 139 15.09 16.11 0.81
C GLU A 139 15.24 15.09 -0.32
N MET A 140 14.49 14.00 -0.21
CA MET A 140 14.21 13.01 -1.24
C MET A 140 12.72 13.07 -1.55
N ALA A 141 12.35 13.92 -2.50
CA ALA A 141 10.96 14.06 -2.88
C ALA A 141 10.37 12.72 -3.36
N PRO A 142 9.18 12.35 -2.87
CA PRO A 142 8.47 11.20 -3.42
C PRO A 142 8.31 11.32 -4.95
N PRO A 143 8.25 10.20 -5.69
CA PRO A 143 8.04 10.19 -7.12
C PRO A 143 6.94 11.16 -7.58
N GLY A 144 7.30 12.10 -8.46
CA GLY A 144 6.39 13.10 -9.01
C GLY A 144 6.13 14.34 -8.15
N LEU A 145 6.82 14.49 -7.00
CA LEU A 145 6.67 15.64 -6.10
C LEU A 145 7.89 16.55 -5.99
N SER A 146 8.93 16.37 -6.82
CA SER A 146 10.14 17.21 -6.79
C SER A 146 9.91 18.69 -7.09
N TRP A 147 8.76 19.03 -7.67
CA TRP A 147 8.35 20.42 -7.95
C TRP A 147 7.68 21.11 -6.74
N LEU A 148 7.32 20.36 -5.70
CA LEU A 148 6.55 20.87 -4.57
C LEU A 148 7.50 21.32 -3.46
N PRO A 149 7.66 22.63 -3.20
CA PRO A 149 8.48 23.09 -2.08
C PRO A 149 7.82 22.71 -0.76
N LEU A 150 8.63 22.25 0.20
CA LEU A 150 8.16 21.98 1.55
C LEU A 150 7.85 23.29 2.29
N PRO A 151 6.79 23.31 3.13
CA PRO A 151 6.56 24.44 4.02
C PRO A 151 7.68 24.54 5.06
N GLY A 152 8.05 25.76 5.44
CA GLY A 152 8.95 25.97 6.58
C GLY A 152 8.34 25.48 7.91
N PRO A 153 9.16 25.33 8.97
CA PRO A 153 8.77 24.62 10.20
C PRO A 153 7.56 25.22 10.92
N VAL A 154 7.44 26.55 10.96
CA VAL A 154 6.29 27.23 11.59
C VAL A 154 4.99 26.93 10.86
N LEU A 155 4.99 27.02 9.52
CA LEU A 155 3.80 26.73 8.72
C LEU A 155 3.44 25.24 8.79
N ALA A 156 4.43 24.35 8.73
CA ALA A 156 4.22 22.92 8.88
C ALA A 156 3.57 22.58 10.23
N GLN A 157 4.01 23.21 11.31
CA GLN A 157 3.43 23.05 12.64
C GLN A 157 1.98 23.57 12.73
N ILE A 158 1.71 24.74 12.15
CA ILE A 158 0.34 25.30 12.08
C ILE A 158 -0.58 24.34 11.31
N LEU A 159 -0.13 23.81 10.17
CA LEU A 159 -0.89 22.84 9.38
C LEU A 159 -1.13 21.53 10.13
N ALA A 160 -0.16 21.07 10.93
CA ALA A 160 -0.32 19.90 11.79
C ALA A 160 -1.40 20.13 12.87
N TRP A 161 -1.36 21.27 13.59
CA TRP A 161 -2.40 21.62 14.55
C TRP A 161 -3.77 21.82 13.90
N LEU A 162 -3.81 22.41 12.70
CA LEU A 162 -5.02 22.53 11.91
C LEU A 162 -5.59 21.15 11.54
N THR A 163 -4.72 20.21 11.16
CA THR A 163 -5.10 18.81 10.86
C THR A 163 -5.75 18.16 12.09
N ILE A 164 -5.11 18.28 13.26
CA ILE A 164 -5.63 17.74 14.53
C ILE A 164 -6.99 18.37 14.88
N GLY A 165 -7.06 19.71 14.91
CA GLY A 165 -8.30 20.42 15.27
C GLY A 165 -9.45 20.11 14.31
N ALA A 166 -9.18 20.09 13.00
CA ALA A 166 -10.16 19.74 11.99
C ALA A 166 -10.59 18.26 12.07
N ALA A 167 -9.67 17.35 12.37
CA ALA A 167 -9.97 15.94 12.59
C ALA A 167 -10.87 15.73 13.82
N LEU A 168 -10.55 16.35 14.95
CA LEU A 168 -11.39 16.28 16.17
C LEU A 168 -12.78 16.86 15.93
N ALA A 169 -12.87 18.01 15.24
CA ALA A 169 -14.14 18.60 14.84
C ALA A 169 -14.94 17.67 13.91
N ALA A 170 -14.30 17.02 12.94
CA ALA A 170 -14.94 16.06 12.05
C ALA A 170 -15.39 14.78 12.77
N ALA A 171 -14.61 14.28 13.74
CA ALA A 171 -14.95 13.11 14.55
C ALA A 171 -16.24 13.35 15.35
N VAL A 172 -16.35 14.51 16.01
CA VAL A 172 -17.51 14.92 16.81
C VAL A 172 -18.67 15.41 15.94
N GLY A 173 -18.38 15.86 14.72
CA GLY A 173 -19.38 16.34 13.78
C GLY A 173 -19.75 17.81 13.93
N ILE A 174 -18.76 18.66 14.20
CA ILE A 174 -18.86 20.13 14.16
C ILE A 174 -18.50 20.57 12.74
N ARG A 175 -19.43 21.24 12.05
CA ARG A 175 -19.34 21.60 10.61
C ARG A 175 -18.71 20.47 9.79
N PRO A 176 -19.27 19.25 9.86
CA PRO A 176 -18.55 18.02 9.57
C PRO A 176 -17.88 17.98 8.20
N ARG A 177 -18.56 18.45 7.15
CA ARG A 177 -18.01 18.48 5.79
C ARG A 177 -16.81 19.41 5.65
N LEU A 178 -16.93 20.63 6.19
CA LEU A 178 -15.85 21.61 6.14
C LEU A 178 -14.67 21.11 6.97
N ALA A 179 -14.92 20.64 8.18
CA ALA A 179 -13.88 20.08 9.06
C ALA A 179 -13.18 18.88 8.42
N ALA A 180 -13.92 17.97 7.79
CA ALA A 180 -13.36 16.81 7.11
C ALA A 180 -12.49 17.17 5.90
N TRP A 181 -12.97 18.05 5.02
CA TRP A 181 -12.16 18.49 3.87
C TRP A 181 -10.94 19.32 4.28
N LEU A 182 -11.08 20.14 5.32
CA LEU A 182 -9.96 20.89 5.89
C LEU A 182 -8.92 19.94 6.50
N CYS A 183 -9.36 18.90 7.20
CA CYS A 183 -8.50 17.84 7.73
C CYS A 183 -7.77 17.10 6.60
N VAL A 184 -8.45 16.73 5.52
CA VAL A 184 -7.82 16.08 4.35
C VAL A 184 -6.79 17.01 3.71
N ALA A 185 -7.15 18.26 3.41
CA ALA A 185 -6.25 19.20 2.73
C ALA A 185 -5.02 19.54 3.58
N ALA A 186 -5.21 19.88 4.86
CA ALA A 186 -4.12 20.15 5.78
C ALA A 186 -3.28 18.89 6.03
N GLY A 187 -3.91 17.72 6.15
CA GLY A 187 -3.27 16.43 6.38
C GLY A 187 -2.39 15.97 5.22
N VAL A 188 -2.81 16.20 3.96
CA VAL A 188 -1.98 15.92 2.77
C VAL A 188 -0.65 16.68 2.84
N VAL A 189 -0.68 17.93 3.31
CA VAL A 189 0.55 18.74 3.42
C VAL A 189 1.33 18.37 4.68
N SER A 190 0.70 18.41 5.85
CA SER A 190 1.38 18.23 7.15
C SER A 190 1.98 16.83 7.32
N LEU A 191 1.22 15.78 7.01
CA LEU A 191 1.70 14.39 7.03
C LEU A 191 2.56 14.05 5.81
N GLY A 192 2.55 14.92 4.79
CA GLY A 192 3.42 14.84 3.61
C GLY A 192 4.87 15.24 3.90
N VAL A 193 5.11 16.17 4.83
CA VAL A 193 6.45 16.69 5.14
C VAL A 193 7.44 15.56 5.49
N PRO A 194 7.13 14.63 6.42
CA PRO A 194 8.05 13.53 6.69
C PRO A 194 8.27 12.60 5.49
N GLN A 195 7.42 12.58 4.46
CA GLN A 195 7.60 11.65 3.33
C GLN A 195 8.82 11.99 2.46
N PHE A 196 9.35 13.21 2.60
CA PHE A 196 10.49 13.72 1.83
C PHE A 196 11.84 13.33 2.43
N PHE A 197 11.91 12.48 3.46
CA PHE A 197 13.18 12.21 4.14
C PHE A 197 13.43 10.71 4.27
N GLY A 198 13.66 10.02 3.15
CA GLY A 198 14.22 8.67 3.10
C GLY A 198 13.24 7.52 3.27
N LYS A 199 12.02 7.78 3.74
CA LYS A 199 10.99 6.74 3.81
C LYS A 199 9.59 7.31 3.64
N ILE A 200 8.84 6.63 2.77
CA ILE A 200 7.40 6.81 2.69
C ILE A 200 6.73 5.93 3.76
N ASN A 201 6.10 6.59 4.73
CA ASN A 201 5.26 5.96 5.72
C ASN A 201 3.83 5.83 5.19
N HIS A 202 3.24 4.66 5.39
CA HIS A 202 2.02 4.26 4.71
C HIS A 202 0.79 4.49 5.57
N TYR A 203 0.54 5.75 5.90
CA TYR A 203 -0.65 6.23 6.62
C TYR A 203 -1.58 7.06 5.72
N HIS A 204 -1.28 7.17 4.43
CA HIS A 204 -2.12 7.87 3.45
C HIS A 204 -3.54 7.28 3.36
N HIS A 205 -3.73 6.01 3.71
CA HIS A 205 -5.05 5.39 3.76
C HIS A 205 -6.00 6.09 4.72
N LEU A 206 -5.49 6.71 5.79
CA LEU A 206 -6.31 7.54 6.67
C LEU A 206 -6.91 8.73 5.92
N LEU A 207 -6.12 9.38 5.06
CA LEU A 207 -6.58 10.50 4.23
C LEU A 207 -7.51 10.04 3.11
N TRP A 208 -7.30 8.84 2.57
CA TRP A 208 -8.22 8.23 1.61
C TRP A 208 -9.59 7.97 2.24
N PHE A 209 -9.62 7.32 3.40
CA PHE A 209 -10.86 7.03 4.12
C PHE A 209 -11.55 8.32 4.57
N ALA A 210 -10.79 9.28 5.09
CA ALA A 210 -11.28 10.61 5.47
C ALA A 210 -11.91 11.34 4.27
N SER A 211 -11.34 11.21 3.06
CA SER A 211 -11.89 11.81 1.84
C SER A 211 -13.22 11.20 1.43
N VAL A 212 -13.34 9.87 1.48
CA VAL A 212 -14.62 9.18 1.18
C VAL A 212 -15.68 9.57 2.21
N LEU A 213 -15.31 9.62 3.50
CA LEU A 213 -16.19 10.07 4.58
C LEU A 213 -16.60 11.53 4.40
N ALA A 214 -15.66 12.44 4.09
CA ALA A 214 -15.89 13.87 3.79
C ALA A 214 -16.98 14.08 2.73
N ALA A 215 -16.97 13.21 1.72
CA ALA A 215 -17.89 13.22 0.60
C ALA A 215 -19.25 12.52 0.87
N GLY A 216 -19.36 11.75 1.96
CA GLY A 216 -20.48 10.85 2.24
C GLY A 216 -21.46 11.32 3.32
N PRO A 217 -22.44 10.48 3.67
CA PRO A 217 -23.47 10.76 4.68
C PRO A 217 -23.05 10.41 6.12
N SER A 218 -21.77 10.40 6.46
CA SER A 218 -21.26 9.89 7.76
C SER A 218 -21.62 10.72 9.00
N TRP A 219 -22.43 11.76 8.83
CA TRP A 219 -22.77 12.77 9.84
C TRP A 219 -24.24 12.70 10.29
N GLN A 220 -24.98 11.68 9.82
CA GLN A 220 -26.40 11.53 10.16
C GLN A 220 -26.62 11.11 11.62
N VAL A 221 -25.66 10.40 12.21
CA VAL A 221 -25.73 9.84 13.56
C VAL A 221 -24.49 10.25 14.36
N TRP A 222 -24.67 10.42 15.68
CA TRP A 222 -23.63 10.80 16.64
C TRP A 222 -22.82 12.04 16.21
N SER A 223 -23.49 13.01 15.58
CA SER A 223 -22.90 14.28 15.13
C SER A 223 -23.57 15.42 15.88
N VAL A 224 -22.79 16.40 16.34
CA VAL A 224 -23.34 17.63 16.96
C VAL A 224 -24.22 18.37 15.95
N GLN A 225 -23.78 18.45 14.69
CA GLN A 225 -24.55 19.00 13.58
C GLN A 225 -24.87 17.89 12.58
N ARG A 226 -26.14 17.49 12.51
CA ARG A 226 -26.58 16.52 11.50
C ARG A 226 -26.45 17.16 10.12
N ALA A 227 -25.87 16.42 9.18
CA ALA A 227 -25.85 16.81 7.78
C ALA A 227 -26.57 15.73 6.96
N GLU A 228 -27.49 16.17 6.11
CA GLU A 228 -28.08 15.28 5.11
C GLU A 228 -27.04 14.92 4.07
N GLY A 229 -27.06 13.67 3.64
CA GLY A 229 -26.18 13.16 2.61
C GLY A 229 -26.76 11.91 2.00
N ARG A 230 -26.33 11.64 0.77
CA ARG A 230 -26.59 10.40 0.07
C ARG A 230 -25.27 9.92 -0.51
N GLY A 231 -25.14 8.62 -0.63
CA GLY A 231 -24.00 7.97 -1.26
C GLY A 231 -23.48 6.82 -0.41
N ARG A 232 -22.71 5.97 -1.06
CA ARG A 232 -22.08 4.81 -0.45
C ARG A 232 -20.71 5.22 0.05
N VAL A 233 -20.30 4.71 1.20
CA VAL A 233 -19.02 4.99 1.82
C VAL A 233 -18.34 3.69 2.22
N LEU A 234 -19.04 2.78 2.91
CA LEU A 234 -18.38 1.57 3.42
C LEU A 234 -17.87 0.66 2.30
N PRO A 235 -18.61 0.40 1.20
CA PRO A 235 -18.07 -0.39 0.09
C PRO A 235 -16.76 0.17 -0.51
N TRP A 236 -16.61 1.49 -0.58
CA TRP A 236 -15.37 2.13 -1.05
C TRP A 236 -14.23 1.94 -0.06
N ILE A 237 -14.48 2.16 1.24
CA ILE A 237 -13.48 1.93 2.29
C ILE A 237 -13.07 0.45 2.33
N TRP A 238 -14.02 -0.48 2.25
CA TRP A 238 -13.76 -1.92 2.20
C TRP A 238 -12.88 -2.30 1.02
N LEU A 239 -13.19 -1.76 -0.17
CA LEU A 239 -12.41 -2.02 -1.37
C LEU A 239 -10.99 -1.45 -1.25
N LEU A 240 -10.83 -0.21 -0.75
CA LEU A 240 -9.52 0.38 -0.52
C LEU A 240 -8.70 -0.43 0.49
N ILE A 241 -9.30 -0.89 1.59
CA ILE A 241 -8.64 -1.82 2.54
C ILE A 241 -8.26 -3.13 1.85
N GLY A 242 -9.15 -3.68 1.02
CA GLY A 242 -8.84 -4.86 0.23
C GLY A 242 -7.66 -4.66 -0.70
N LEU A 243 -7.56 -3.52 -1.38
CA LEU A 243 -6.43 -3.19 -2.25
C LEU A 243 -5.12 -3.02 -1.47
N ILE A 244 -5.19 -2.42 -0.29
CA ILE A 244 -4.04 -2.27 0.62
C ILE A 244 -3.43 -3.63 0.98
N TYR A 245 -4.24 -4.67 1.19
CA TYR A 245 -3.73 -6.04 1.40
C TYR A 245 -3.37 -6.76 0.10
N PHE A 246 -4.15 -6.56 -0.96
CA PHE A 246 -3.98 -7.26 -2.22
C PHE A 246 -2.62 -6.96 -2.88
N PHE A 247 -2.23 -5.68 -2.94
CA PHE A 247 -1.01 -5.30 -3.65
C PHE A 247 0.27 -5.87 -3.06
N PRO A 248 0.47 -5.87 -1.72
CA PRO A 248 1.57 -6.59 -1.12
C PRO A 248 1.61 -8.08 -1.50
N GLY A 249 0.48 -8.78 -1.42
CA GLY A 249 0.42 -10.20 -1.79
C GLY A 249 0.70 -10.44 -3.28
N PHE A 250 0.17 -9.56 -4.12
CA PHE A 250 0.40 -9.58 -5.56
C PHE A 250 1.89 -9.44 -5.90
N TRP A 251 2.56 -8.44 -5.32
CA TRP A 251 3.99 -8.23 -5.58
C TRP A 251 4.87 -9.32 -4.97
N LYS A 252 4.55 -9.85 -3.78
CA LYS A 252 5.25 -11.02 -3.21
C LYS A 252 5.21 -12.21 -4.17
N TRP A 253 4.03 -12.49 -4.72
CA TRP A 253 3.87 -13.56 -5.70
C TRP A 253 4.61 -13.27 -7.02
N VAL A 254 4.54 -12.05 -7.53
CA VAL A 254 5.18 -11.67 -8.80
C VAL A 254 6.71 -11.72 -8.72
N VAL A 255 7.28 -11.25 -7.62
CA VAL A 255 8.74 -11.06 -7.48
C VAL A 255 9.41 -12.30 -6.93
N ALA A 256 8.87 -12.88 -5.85
CA ALA A 256 9.50 -13.99 -5.14
C ALA A 256 8.78 -15.34 -5.40
N GLY A 257 7.52 -15.32 -5.81
CA GLY A 257 6.83 -16.49 -6.35
C GLY A 257 6.73 -17.66 -5.35
N PRO A 258 7.06 -18.89 -5.76
CA PRO A 258 6.94 -20.08 -4.91
C PRO A 258 7.74 -20.04 -3.60
N SER A 259 8.78 -19.19 -3.50
CA SER A 259 9.58 -19.05 -2.26
C SER A 259 8.77 -18.54 -1.06
N TRP A 260 7.61 -17.92 -1.28
CA TRP A 260 6.67 -17.61 -0.21
C TRP A 260 5.86 -18.83 0.24
N LEU A 261 5.65 -19.81 -0.63
CA LEU A 261 4.92 -21.03 -0.31
C LEU A 261 5.81 -22.03 0.45
N ASP A 262 7.08 -22.15 0.07
CA ASP A 262 8.05 -22.96 0.81
C ASP A 262 8.59 -22.27 2.09
N GLY A 263 8.29 -20.97 2.26
CA GLY A 263 8.62 -20.19 3.45
C GLY A 263 10.01 -19.58 3.46
N SER A 264 10.86 -19.86 2.46
CA SER A 264 12.23 -19.31 2.39
C SER A 264 12.23 -17.79 2.32
N ALA A 265 11.34 -17.18 1.51
CA ALA A 265 11.24 -15.72 1.42
C ALA A 265 10.84 -15.08 2.75
N LEU A 266 9.88 -15.68 3.45
CA LEU A 266 9.44 -15.20 4.76
C LEU A 266 10.58 -15.31 5.79
N ALA A 267 11.29 -16.44 5.83
CA ALA A 267 12.42 -16.63 6.72
C ALA A 267 13.49 -15.56 6.50
N THR A 268 13.86 -15.28 5.24
CA THR A 268 14.83 -14.24 4.91
C THR A 268 14.33 -12.85 5.32
N MET A 269 13.05 -12.52 5.08
CA MET A 269 12.45 -11.25 5.55
C MET A 269 12.58 -11.09 7.07
N LEU A 270 12.25 -12.15 7.82
CA LEU A 270 12.29 -12.14 9.28
C LEU A 270 13.72 -11.99 9.80
N HIS A 271 14.69 -12.70 9.22
CA HIS A 271 16.09 -12.56 9.60
C HIS A 271 16.62 -11.15 9.36
N ALA A 272 16.33 -10.57 8.19
CA ALA A 272 16.68 -9.18 7.89
C ALA A 272 16.04 -8.21 8.88
N GLN A 273 14.78 -8.43 9.24
CA GLN A 273 14.08 -7.57 10.18
C GLN A 273 14.61 -7.72 11.61
N TRP A 274 14.90 -8.93 12.08
CA TRP A 274 15.49 -9.20 13.39
C TRP A 274 16.89 -8.62 13.53
N TYR A 275 17.68 -8.68 12.47
CA TYR A 275 18.95 -7.98 12.41
C TYR A 275 18.78 -6.47 12.57
N ARG A 276 17.78 -5.87 11.91
CA ARG A 276 17.48 -4.44 12.05
C ARG A 276 17.12 -4.10 13.49
N ILE A 277 16.12 -4.76 14.07
CA ILE A 277 15.64 -4.41 15.41
C ILE A 277 16.54 -4.91 16.55
N ASP A 278 17.67 -5.55 16.22
CA ASP A 278 18.59 -6.21 17.14
C ASP A 278 17.87 -7.13 18.15
N ALA A 279 16.85 -7.85 17.66
CA ALA A 279 16.00 -8.69 18.49
C ALA A 279 15.51 -9.91 17.73
N VAL A 280 15.60 -11.06 18.38
CA VAL A 280 15.06 -12.33 17.91
C VAL A 280 13.90 -12.73 18.80
N VAL A 281 12.74 -12.99 18.19
CA VAL A 281 11.56 -13.40 18.94
C VAL A 281 11.61 -14.89 19.27
N GLY A 282 11.00 -15.27 20.42
CA GLY A 282 11.04 -16.66 20.89
C GLY A 282 10.32 -17.66 19.98
N VAL A 283 9.33 -17.21 19.20
CA VAL A 283 8.60 -18.07 18.25
C VAL A 283 9.24 -18.00 16.87
N ARG A 284 9.82 -19.12 16.41
CA ARG A 284 10.60 -19.24 15.17
C ARG A 284 9.74 -19.50 13.93
N PHE A 285 9.01 -18.48 13.48
CA PHE A 285 8.24 -18.48 12.23
C PHE A 285 9.09 -18.59 10.95
N ASP A 286 10.41 -18.61 11.08
CA ASP A 286 11.39 -18.75 10.02
C ASP A 286 11.87 -20.20 9.81
N SER A 287 11.29 -21.18 10.52
CA SER A 287 11.78 -22.56 10.53
C SER A 287 10.80 -23.59 9.96
N GLY A 288 11.34 -24.50 9.12
CA GLY A 288 10.67 -25.71 8.64
C GLY A 288 9.27 -25.47 8.06
N TRP A 289 8.33 -26.34 8.44
CA TRP A 289 6.95 -26.28 7.96
C TRP A 289 6.20 -25.04 8.45
N LEU A 290 6.61 -24.45 9.57
CA LEU A 290 5.96 -23.26 10.11
C LEU A 290 6.20 -22.04 9.21
N ALA A 291 7.41 -21.89 8.67
CA ALA A 291 7.71 -20.85 7.69
C ALA A 291 6.86 -21.00 6.42
N ALA A 292 6.77 -22.22 5.87
CA ALA A 292 5.94 -22.52 4.70
C ALA A 292 4.45 -22.21 4.95
N ALA A 293 3.92 -22.66 6.11
CA ALA A 293 2.54 -22.43 6.50
C ALA A 293 2.25 -20.93 6.70
N SER A 294 3.14 -20.19 7.35
CA SER A 294 3.00 -18.76 7.56
C SER A 294 3.12 -17.96 6.27
N GLY A 295 4.10 -18.26 5.41
CA GLY A 295 4.25 -17.60 4.12
C GLY A 295 3.04 -17.83 3.21
N THR A 296 2.54 -19.07 3.17
CA THR A 296 1.31 -19.43 2.46
C THR A 296 0.09 -18.70 3.04
N ALA A 297 -0.05 -18.65 4.38
CA ALA A 297 -1.15 -17.96 5.03
C ALA A 297 -1.15 -16.46 4.72
N VAL A 298 0.02 -15.81 4.71
CA VAL A 298 0.17 -14.39 4.31
C VAL A 298 -0.31 -14.18 2.88
N LEU A 299 0.14 -15.01 1.93
CA LEU A 299 -0.29 -14.88 0.53
C LEU A 299 -1.80 -15.09 0.35
N VAL A 300 -2.36 -16.13 0.96
CA VAL A 300 -3.80 -16.42 0.89
C VAL A 300 -4.62 -15.28 1.50
N PHE A 301 -4.18 -14.74 2.63
CA PHE A 301 -4.83 -13.61 3.28
C PHE A 301 -4.77 -12.34 2.41
N GLU A 302 -3.57 -11.95 1.97
CA GLU A 302 -3.36 -10.73 1.20
C GLU A 302 -4.09 -10.75 -0.14
N LEU A 303 -3.91 -11.82 -0.94
CA LEU A 303 -4.57 -11.98 -2.24
C LEU A 303 -6.08 -12.24 -2.11
N GLY A 304 -6.48 -12.96 -1.06
CA GLY A 304 -7.87 -13.38 -0.84
C GLY A 304 -8.76 -12.26 -0.32
N PHE A 305 -8.22 -11.17 0.23
CA PHE A 305 -9.03 -10.15 0.93
C PHE A 305 -10.07 -9.50 0.01
N VAL A 306 -9.69 -9.07 -1.19
CA VAL A 306 -10.60 -8.47 -2.18
C VAL A 306 -11.68 -9.45 -2.61
N ILE A 307 -11.31 -10.73 -2.75
CA ILE A 307 -12.26 -11.81 -3.07
C ILE A 307 -13.26 -11.95 -1.91
N ALA A 308 -12.78 -12.02 -0.66
CA ALA A 308 -13.60 -12.21 0.53
C ALA A 308 -14.67 -11.11 0.74
N LEU A 309 -14.48 -9.89 0.21
CA LEU A 309 -15.46 -8.81 0.31
C LEU A 309 -16.85 -9.19 -0.21
N ALA A 310 -16.92 -10.01 -1.26
CA ALA A 310 -18.19 -10.43 -1.87
C ALA A 310 -18.97 -11.45 -1.02
N TRP A 311 -18.38 -12.00 0.04
CA TRP A 311 -19.04 -12.96 0.93
C TRP A 311 -19.07 -12.42 2.36
N ARG A 312 -20.27 -12.09 2.87
CA ARG A 312 -20.44 -11.54 4.23
C ARG A 312 -19.75 -12.37 5.33
N ARG A 313 -19.79 -13.72 5.23
CA ARG A 313 -19.12 -14.61 6.18
C ARG A 313 -17.59 -14.59 6.03
N ALA A 314 -17.08 -14.65 4.80
CA ALA A 314 -15.64 -14.61 4.55
C ALA A 314 -15.06 -13.25 4.95
N ARG A 315 -15.78 -12.15 4.70
CA ARG A 315 -15.41 -10.80 5.13
C ARG A 315 -15.09 -10.74 6.63
N GLY A 316 -15.96 -11.30 7.48
CA GLY A 316 -15.72 -11.37 8.92
C GLY A 316 -14.46 -12.17 9.27
N LEU A 317 -14.26 -13.33 8.64
CA LEU A 317 -13.06 -14.15 8.84
C LEU A 317 -11.77 -13.42 8.43
N PHE A 318 -11.77 -12.73 7.29
CA PHE A 318 -10.61 -11.96 6.82
C PHE A 318 -10.36 -10.72 7.67
N VAL A 319 -11.38 -10.11 8.27
CA VAL A 319 -11.18 -9.03 9.25
C VAL A 319 -10.48 -9.54 10.51
N LEU A 320 -10.88 -10.71 11.02
CA LEU A 320 -10.18 -11.36 12.12
C LEU A 320 -8.75 -11.74 11.72
N GLY A 321 -8.57 -12.26 10.50
CA GLY A 321 -7.26 -12.54 9.91
C GLY A 321 -6.39 -11.29 9.83
N ALA A 322 -6.95 -10.14 9.46
CA ALA A 322 -6.24 -8.86 9.42
C ALA A 322 -5.78 -8.40 10.81
N LEU A 323 -6.65 -8.51 11.83
CA LEU A 323 -6.27 -8.19 13.21
C LEU A 323 -5.15 -9.11 13.71
N ALA A 324 -5.26 -10.41 13.42
CA ALA A 324 -4.21 -11.38 13.75
C ALA A 324 -2.90 -11.08 13.00
N PHE A 325 -2.98 -10.75 11.70
CA PHE A 325 -1.84 -10.37 10.88
C PHE A 325 -1.12 -9.15 11.44
N HIS A 326 -1.85 -8.09 11.82
CA HIS A 326 -1.28 -6.90 12.45
C HIS A 326 -0.62 -7.20 13.80
N GLY A 327 -1.30 -7.98 14.65
CA GLY A 327 -0.76 -8.39 15.94
C GLY A 327 0.51 -9.23 15.80
N LEU A 328 0.50 -10.23 14.93
CA LEU A 328 1.66 -11.08 14.68
C LEU A 328 2.81 -10.31 14.02
N THR A 329 2.52 -9.41 13.08
CA THR A 329 3.55 -8.57 12.45
C THR A 329 4.21 -7.65 13.48
N PHE A 330 3.43 -7.07 14.40
CA PHE A 330 3.99 -6.28 15.51
C PHE A 330 4.86 -7.14 16.43
N LEU A 331 4.35 -8.29 16.87
CA LEU A 331 5.04 -9.16 17.81
C LEU A 331 6.30 -9.81 17.23
N VAL A 332 6.27 -10.20 15.95
CA VAL A 332 7.34 -10.97 15.29
C VAL A 332 8.34 -10.06 14.59
N ALA A 333 7.89 -8.97 13.97
CA ALA A 333 8.72 -8.10 13.14
C ALA A 333 8.96 -6.70 13.76
N GLY A 334 8.29 -6.37 14.86
CA GLY A 334 8.36 -5.03 15.47
C GLY A 334 7.71 -3.93 14.62
N ILE A 335 6.88 -4.31 13.63
CA ILE A 335 6.26 -3.36 12.70
C ILE A 335 4.81 -3.11 13.12
N SER A 336 4.50 -1.85 13.44
CA SER A 336 3.15 -1.46 13.83
C SER A 336 2.38 -0.85 12.66
N PHE A 337 1.19 -1.40 12.41
CA PHE A 337 0.20 -0.91 11.44
C PHE A 337 -1.13 -0.59 12.12
N TRP A 338 -1.08 -0.11 13.38
CA TRP A 338 -2.25 0.13 14.21
C TRP A 338 -3.29 1.02 13.53
N SER A 339 -2.86 2.00 12.74
CA SER A 339 -3.75 2.96 12.07
C SER A 339 -4.66 2.30 11.05
N LEU A 340 -4.21 1.23 10.38
CA LEU A 340 -5.06 0.42 9.50
C LEU A 340 -5.93 -0.55 10.32
N ALA A 341 -5.37 -1.16 11.37
CA ALA A 341 -6.08 -2.11 12.22
C ALA A 341 -7.33 -1.48 12.87
N VAL A 342 -7.24 -0.26 13.40
CA VAL A 342 -8.41 0.43 13.99
C VAL A 342 -9.48 0.76 12.94
N CYS A 343 -9.10 1.01 11.68
CA CYS A 343 -10.03 1.27 10.59
C CYS A 343 -10.87 0.04 10.20
N LEU A 344 -10.53 -1.16 10.70
CA LEU A 344 -11.35 -2.36 10.51
C LEU A 344 -12.73 -2.26 11.20
N VAL A 345 -12.97 -1.25 12.03
CA VAL A 345 -14.31 -0.88 12.52
C VAL A 345 -15.31 -0.67 11.37
N ALA A 346 -14.85 -0.32 10.17
CA ALA A 346 -15.68 -0.20 8.97
C ALA A 346 -16.42 -1.50 8.63
N PHE A 347 -15.92 -2.65 9.10
CA PHE A 347 -16.51 -3.97 8.91
C PHE A 347 -17.39 -4.44 10.07
N ALA A 348 -17.58 -3.61 11.10
CA ALA A 348 -18.32 -3.99 12.29
C ALA A 348 -19.77 -4.42 11.92
N PRO A 349 -20.25 -5.57 12.41
CA PRO A 349 -21.63 -5.96 12.21
C PRO A 349 -22.59 -4.93 12.79
N ALA A 350 -23.57 -4.50 12.00
CA ALA A 350 -24.52 -3.45 12.41
C ALA A 350 -25.20 -3.73 13.76
N HIS A 351 -25.55 -5.00 14.02
CA HIS A 351 -26.21 -5.42 15.26
C HIS A 351 -25.35 -5.20 16.52
N TRP A 352 -24.01 -5.16 16.41
CA TRP A 352 -23.14 -4.81 17.55
C TRP A 352 -23.32 -3.38 18.02
N MET A 353 -23.77 -2.49 17.11
CA MET A 353 -24.03 -1.09 17.42
C MET A 353 -25.52 -0.82 17.69
N GLY A 354 -26.35 -1.86 17.76
CA GLY A 354 -27.77 -1.83 18.07
C GLY A 354 -28.71 -1.51 16.89
N ASP A 355 -29.92 -2.04 16.97
CA ASP A 355 -30.96 -1.97 15.94
C ASP A 355 -31.71 -0.62 16.01
N GLY A 356 -31.05 0.45 15.58
CA GLY A 356 -31.71 1.75 15.41
C GLY A 356 -32.73 1.68 14.27
N GLY A 357 -33.97 1.27 14.56
CA GLY A 357 -35.07 0.97 13.64
C GLY A 357 -35.58 2.09 12.74
N ARG A 358 -34.73 2.69 11.91
CA ARG A 358 -35.17 3.43 10.73
C ARG A 358 -34.59 2.76 9.49
N ALA A 359 -35.51 2.25 8.66
CA ALA A 359 -35.19 1.72 7.34
C ALA A 359 -34.32 2.76 6.60
N ALA A 360 -33.10 2.36 6.23
CA ALA A 360 -32.22 3.17 5.43
C ALA A 360 -32.97 3.57 4.16
N THR A 361 -33.17 4.87 3.95
CA THR A 361 -33.66 5.37 2.66
C THR A 361 -32.69 4.90 1.59
N ALA A 362 -33.24 4.36 0.50
CA ALA A 362 -32.45 3.81 -0.60
C ALA A 362 -31.37 4.82 -1.02
N VAL A 363 -30.10 4.38 -0.93
CA VAL A 363 -28.96 5.22 -1.25
C VAL A 363 -28.88 5.38 -2.77
N ALA A 364 -29.05 6.60 -3.25
CA ALA A 364 -28.87 6.90 -4.67
C ALA A 364 -27.38 6.77 -5.05
N ALA A 365 -27.09 5.96 -6.07
CA ALA A 365 -25.76 5.88 -6.68
C ALA A 365 -25.39 7.20 -7.39
N GLY A 366 -24.10 7.46 -7.57
CA GLY A 366 -23.58 8.61 -8.32
C GLY A 366 -23.33 9.88 -7.50
N GLY A 367 -23.37 9.79 -6.16
CA GLY A 367 -23.04 10.89 -5.25
C GLY A 367 -21.56 11.29 -5.28
N LEU A 368 -21.21 12.37 -4.56
CA LEU A 368 -19.81 12.82 -4.44
C LEU A 368 -18.90 11.74 -3.85
N SER A 369 -19.38 10.95 -2.85
CA SER A 369 -18.59 9.85 -2.29
C SER A 369 -18.28 8.77 -3.32
N ASP A 370 -19.20 8.50 -4.26
CA ASP A 370 -18.93 7.58 -5.35
C ASP A 370 -17.81 8.14 -6.24
N ARG A 371 -17.85 9.42 -6.63
CA ARG A 371 -16.78 10.01 -7.49
C ARG A 371 -15.41 9.97 -6.81
N VAL A 372 -15.36 10.34 -5.53
CA VAL A 372 -14.12 10.28 -4.72
C VAL A 372 -13.65 8.83 -4.58
N GLY A 373 -14.57 7.90 -4.33
CA GLY A 373 -14.28 6.47 -4.25
C GLY A 373 -13.71 5.91 -5.56
N HIS A 374 -14.31 6.23 -6.71
CA HIS A 374 -13.79 5.83 -8.02
C HIS A 374 -12.39 6.40 -8.27
N PHE A 375 -12.18 7.68 -7.97
CA PHE A 375 -10.87 8.31 -8.12
C PHE A 375 -9.81 7.60 -7.27
N LEU A 376 -10.06 7.41 -5.97
CA LEU A 376 -9.10 6.79 -5.05
C LEU A 376 -8.83 5.32 -5.39
N VAL A 377 -9.87 4.55 -5.73
CA VAL A 377 -9.69 3.17 -6.18
C VAL A 377 -8.92 3.11 -7.49
N GLY A 378 -9.27 3.94 -8.47
CA GLY A 378 -8.55 4.02 -9.74
C GLY A 378 -7.08 4.38 -9.54
N ALA A 379 -6.81 5.38 -8.70
CA ALA A 379 -5.45 5.80 -8.39
C ALA A 379 -4.67 4.70 -7.63
N ALA A 380 -5.28 4.05 -6.64
CA ALA A 380 -4.68 2.92 -5.92
C ALA A 380 -4.41 1.71 -6.83
N LEU A 381 -5.26 1.47 -7.83
CA LEU A 381 -5.01 0.43 -8.84
C LEU A 381 -3.81 0.79 -9.72
N VAL A 382 -3.76 2.04 -10.22
CA VAL A 382 -2.65 2.51 -11.06
C VAL A 382 -1.33 2.45 -10.30
N THR A 383 -1.25 3.04 -9.11
CA THR A 383 -0.02 3.03 -8.31
C THR A 383 0.33 1.63 -7.84
N GLY A 384 -0.67 0.84 -7.45
CA GLY A 384 -0.51 -0.55 -7.03
C GLY A 384 0.09 -1.43 -8.11
N PHE A 385 -0.42 -1.40 -9.35
CA PHE A 385 0.14 -2.19 -10.46
C PHE A 385 1.45 -1.66 -10.99
N ALA A 386 1.68 -0.34 -10.90
CA ALA A 386 2.95 0.25 -11.31
C ALA A 386 4.03 0.12 -10.21
N GLY A 387 3.69 -0.38 -9.01
CA GLY A 387 4.62 -0.45 -7.89
C GLY A 387 5.15 0.92 -7.48
N ILE A 388 4.31 1.96 -7.62
CA ILE A 388 4.69 3.34 -7.32
C ILE A 388 4.44 3.61 -5.83
N ASP A 389 5.52 3.75 -5.08
CA ASP A 389 5.51 4.24 -3.71
C ASP A 389 5.67 5.77 -3.73
N THR A 390 4.58 6.52 -3.58
CA THR A 390 4.58 8.00 -3.55
C THR A 390 3.55 8.54 -2.56
N TRP A 391 3.49 9.86 -2.40
CA TRP A 391 2.54 10.53 -1.51
C TRP A 391 1.57 11.44 -2.31
N PRO A 392 0.29 11.56 -1.93
CA PRO A 392 -0.44 10.80 -0.91
C PRO A 392 -1.09 9.52 -1.48
N ILE A 393 -0.72 9.07 -2.67
CA ILE A 393 -1.28 7.85 -3.27
C ILE A 393 -0.14 6.89 -3.58
N ALA A 394 -0.01 5.82 -2.80
CA ALA A 394 1.08 4.85 -2.93
C ALA A 394 0.53 3.44 -3.11
N VAL A 395 1.36 2.55 -3.66
CA VAL A 395 1.25 1.11 -3.37
C VAL A 395 1.58 0.88 -1.89
N TYR A 396 0.86 -0.01 -1.21
CA TYR A 396 1.22 -0.38 0.16
C TYR A 396 2.57 -1.13 0.19
N PRO A 397 3.36 -1.13 1.30
CA PRO A 397 4.68 -1.74 1.32
C PRO A 397 4.56 -3.20 0.93
N THR A 398 5.27 -3.58 -0.13
CA THR A 398 5.04 -4.89 -0.74
C THR A 398 5.77 -6.00 -0.02
N PHE A 399 6.94 -5.71 0.54
CA PHE A 399 7.90 -6.70 1.06
C PHE A 399 8.19 -7.82 0.04
N ALA A 400 8.11 -7.48 -1.24
CA ALA A 400 8.29 -8.42 -2.33
C ALA A 400 9.77 -8.68 -2.65
N GLY A 401 10.62 -7.68 -2.34
CA GLY A 401 12.06 -7.75 -2.51
C GLY A 401 12.70 -8.69 -1.49
N LEU A 402 13.41 -9.74 -1.92
CA LEU A 402 14.26 -10.49 -1.00
C LEU A 402 15.38 -9.57 -0.50
N PRO A 403 15.69 -9.55 0.81
CA PRO A 403 16.70 -8.66 1.33
C PRO A 403 18.07 -9.19 0.94
N ASP A 404 19.01 -8.29 0.69
CA ASP A 404 20.39 -8.70 0.49
C ASP A 404 20.94 -9.37 1.77
N THR A 405 21.82 -10.35 1.58
CA THR A 405 22.54 -10.98 2.69
C THR A 405 23.66 -10.09 3.24
N VAL A 406 23.93 -8.98 2.56
CA VAL A 406 24.95 -7.98 2.94
C VAL A 406 24.27 -6.62 3.01
N TYR A 407 24.39 -5.95 4.16
CA TYR A 407 23.92 -4.58 4.35
C TYR A 407 25.10 -3.61 4.29
N PRO A 408 25.26 -2.84 3.20
CA PRO A 408 26.23 -1.77 3.20
C PRO A 408 25.86 -0.75 4.28
N THR A 409 26.86 -0.29 5.02
CA THR A 409 26.70 0.73 6.06
C THR A 409 27.71 1.85 5.85
N VAL A 410 27.36 3.03 6.32
CA VAL A 410 28.25 4.20 6.36
C VAL A 410 28.56 4.50 7.82
N LEU A 411 29.82 4.75 8.11
CA LEU A 411 30.23 5.30 9.41
C LEU A 411 30.33 6.82 9.25
N LEU A 412 29.61 7.56 10.09
CA LEU A 412 29.69 9.02 10.11
C LEU A 412 30.84 9.42 11.03
N GLU A 413 31.78 10.21 10.52
CA GLU A 413 32.84 10.80 11.34
C GLU A 413 32.48 12.26 11.61
N THR A 414 32.40 12.64 12.88
CA THR A 414 32.14 14.04 13.26
C THR A 414 33.41 14.88 13.15
N ASP A 415 33.28 16.21 13.19
CA ASP A 415 34.43 17.13 13.23
C ASP A 415 35.36 16.89 14.44
N ARG A 416 34.92 16.12 15.43
CA ARG A 416 35.70 15.72 16.61
C ARG A 416 36.40 14.36 16.45
N GLY A 417 36.28 13.72 15.29
CA GLY A 417 36.80 12.37 15.02
C GLY A 417 35.96 11.24 15.63
N GLU A 418 34.78 11.53 16.17
CA GLU A 418 33.87 10.50 16.69
C GLU A 418 33.23 9.74 15.52
N ARG A 419 33.30 8.40 15.56
CA ARG A 419 32.65 7.54 14.57
C ARG A 419 31.32 7.04 15.07
N ILE A 420 30.27 7.37 14.35
CA ILE A 420 28.88 7.03 14.67
C ILE A 420 28.40 6.02 13.63
N ASP A 421 27.97 4.85 14.08
CA ASP A 421 27.15 3.95 13.29
C ASP A 421 25.70 4.44 13.37
N PRO A 422 25.13 4.95 12.26
CA PRO A 422 23.80 5.53 12.28
C PRO A 422 22.70 4.50 12.62
N TYR A 423 22.94 3.20 12.41
CA TYR A 423 21.98 2.15 12.78
C TYR A 423 22.02 1.79 14.27
N ARG A 424 23.14 2.05 14.95
CA ARG A 424 23.35 1.71 16.36
C ARG A 424 23.33 2.92 17.29
N SER A 425 23.19 4.12 16.75
CA SER A 425 23.08 5.36 17.53
C SER A 425 21.66 5.53 18.09
N PRO A 426 21.45 5.43 19.41
CA PRO A 426 20.10 5.53 20.00
C PRO A 426 19.45 6.87 19.68
N GLY A 427 20.20 7.97 19.76
CA GLY A 427 19.67 9.30 19.49
C GLY A 427 19.19 9.49 18.04
N LEU A 428 19.88 8.89 17.06
CA LEU A 428 19.43 8.93 15.67
C LEU A 428 18.21 8.04 15.47
N ALA A 429 18.22 6.83 16.01
CA ALA A 429 17.11 5.87 15.89
C ALA A 429 15.82 6.43 16.51
N GLU A 430 15.90 7.06 17.68
CA GLU A 430 14.79 7.75 18.34
C GLU A 430 14.31 8.96 17.52
N SER A 431 15.22 9.73 16.94
CA SER A 431 14.87 10.93 16.19
C SER A 431 14.26 10.63 14.82
N PHE A 432 14.79 9.70 14.04
CA PHE A 432 14.36 9.49 12.66
C PHE A 432 13.52 8.22 12.47
N GLY A 433 13.61 7.28 13.41
CA GLY A 433 13.18 5.91 13.19
C GLY A 433 14.15 5.16 12.29
N GLN A 434 14.47 3.93 12.64
CA GLN A 434 15.50 3.13 11.96
C GLN A 434 15.29 3.00 10.45
N SER A 435 14.07 2.72 10.02
CA SER A 435 13.75 2.55 8.60
C SER A 435 13.99 3.81 7.75
N ARG A 436 13.95 4.98 8.38
CA ARG A 436 14.21 6.27 7.73
C ARG A 436 15.69 6.53 7.58
N ILE A 437 16.46 6.22 8.63
CA ILE A 437 17.92 6.24 8.61
C ILE A 437 18.43 5.37 7.47
N MET A 438 17.87 4.16 7.32
CA MET A 438 18.25 3.25 6.23
C MET A 438 18.04 3.88 4.84
N GLY A 439 16.92 4.58 4.64
CA GLY A 439 16.68 5.31 3.40
C GLY A 439 17.69 6.43 3.15
N LEU A 440 18.03 7.20 4.20
CA LEU A 440 19.06 8.25 4.11
C LEU A 440 20.45 7.68 3.82
N VAL A 441 20.83 6.57 4.46
CA VAL A 441 22.12 5.90 4.22
C VAL A 441 22.19 5.35 2.80
N ASN A 442 21.12 4.72 2.31
CA ASN A 442 21.06 4.21 0.94
C ASN A 442 21.23 5.35 -0.08
N GLN A 443 20.66 6.52 0.18
CA GLN A 443 20.86 7.71 -0.67
C GLN A 443 22.33 8.13 -0.71
N VAL A 444 23.00 8.20 0.45
CA VAL A 444 24.43 8.56 0.51
C VAL A 444 25.29 7.58 -0.28
N LEU A 445 25.00 6.27 -0.17
CA LEU A 445 25.69 5.24 -0.93
C LEU A 445 25.49 5.42 -2.44
N GLN A 446 24.25 5.65 -2.88
CA GLN A 446 23.93 5.88 -4.29
C GLN A 446 24.61 7.13 -4.85
N ASP A 447 24.66 8.22 -4.08
CA ASP A 447 25.30 9.46 -4.52
C ASP A 447 26.83 9.32 -4.58
N ALA A 448 27.44 8.55 -3.65
CA ALA A 448 28.86 8.22 -3.71
C ALA A 448 29.20 7.40 -4.96
N GLU A 449 28.36 6.42 -5.31
CA GLU A 449 28.52 5.61 -6.53
C GLU A 449 28.39 6.45 -7.81
N ARG A 450 27.40 7.36 -7.86
CA ARG A 450 27.24 8.31 -8.98
C ARG A 450 28.42 9.27 -9.10
N GLY A 451 28.93 9.78 -7.98
CA GLY A 451 30.11 10.64 -7.94
C GLY A 451 31.36 9.92 -8.47
N ALA A 452 31.54 8.66 -8.08
CA ALA A 452 32.64 7.82 -8.57
C ALA A 452 32.53 7.56 -10.09
N ALA A 453 31.31 7.33 -10.61
CA ALA A 453 31.07 7.11 -12.03
C ALA A 453 31.20 8.38 -12.88
N GLY A 454 30.77 9.54 -12.36
CA GLY A 454 30.80 10.83 -13.07
C GLY A 454 32.19 11.49 -13.12
N GLY A 455 33.12 11.08 -12.26
CA GLY A 455 34.49 11.63 -12.21
C GLY A 455 35.45 11.11 -13.30
N GLY A 456 35.07 10.06 -14.03
CA GLY A 456 35.84 9.52 -15.14
C GLY A 456 35.10 9.67 -16.45
N GLY A 457 35.54 10.58 -17.33
CA GLY A 457 35.00 10.77 -18.69
C GLY A 457 35.19 9.59 -19.66
N GLY A 458 35.16 8.34 -19.19
CA GLY A 458 35.24 7.13 -19.99
C GLY A 458 33.97 6.31 -19.82
N GLY A 459 33.26 6.07 -20.92
CA GLY A 459 32.01 5.29 -20.97
C GLY A 459 32.19 3.80 -20.63
N GLY A 460 32.56 3.51 -19.39
CA GLY A 460 32.44 2.18 -18.82
C GLY A 460 30.97 1.89 -18.50
N PRO A 461 30.48 0.67 -18.75
CA PRO A 461 29.15 0.27 -18.33
C PRO A 461 29.03 0.38 -16.80
N PRO A 462 27.85 0.77 -16.28
CA PRO A 462 27.63 0.83 -14.84
C PRO A 462 27.87 -0.55 -14.20
N PRO A 463 28.41 -0.60 -12.96
CA PRO A 463 28.55 -1.87 -12.25
C PRO A 463 27.17 -2.50 -11.98
N PRO A 464 27.10 -3.83 -11.87
CA PRO A 464 25.84 -4.54 -11.68
C PRO A 464 25.28 -4.27 -10.27
N HIS A 465 24.21 -3.46 -10.18
CA HIS A 465 23.41 -3.34 -8.96
C HIS A 465 22.38 -4.47 -8.89
N GLY A 466 22.29 -5.07 -7.70
CA GLY A 466 21.63 -6.35 -7.44
C GLY A 466 20.12 -6.35 -7.67
N TRP A 467 19.71 -7.10 -8.69
CA TRP A 467 18.69 -8.13 -8.66
C TRP A 467 19.27 -9.37 -9.37
N PRO A 468 18.90 -10.59 -8.98
CA PRO A 468 19.81 -11.73 -8.94
C PRO A 468 20.40 -12.03 -10.33
N ALA A 469 21.72 -12.09 -10.35
CA ALA A 469 22.40 -12.92 -11.33
C ALA A 469 21.76 -14.31 -11.29
N ARG A 470 21.48 -14.79 -12.50
CA ARG A 470 20.91 -16.10 -12.80
C ARG A 470 21.50 -17.19 -11.90
N THR A 471 20.61 -18.00 -11.33
CA THR A 471 20.74 -19.43 -11.05
C THR A 471 22.16 -20.01 -11.06
N ALA A 472 22.58 -20.54 -9.91
CA ALA A 472 23.14 -21.89 -9.84
C ALA A 472 22.09 -22.78 -9.18
#